data_AF-A0A7X6JCD4-F1
#
_entry.id   AF-A0A7X6JCD4-F1
#
_cell.length_a   1.000
_cell.length_b   1.000
_cell.length_c   1.000
_cell.angle_alpha   90.00
_cell.angle_beta   90.00
_cell.angle_gamma   90.00
#
_symmetry.space_group_name_H-M   'P 1'
#
loop_
_entity.id
_entity.type
_entity.pdbx_description
1 polymer ?
#
loop_
_entity_poly.entity_id
_entity_poly.type
_entity_poly.pdbx_seq_one_letter_code
_entity_poly.pdbx_strand_id
1 'polypeptide(L)'
;MVADFKERWAKVRETKPELPAYNVEMLETDPVKIVIEAFAYRELLWRARANQVARAVMLATTTGTDLDNFAADFGVTRRIIRYDDDGNPVYESDEEFRQRRNLAPDGYAAAGPEDAYRFFAWSADGSIKQVEAIKGENNRCDIILPGVKATALSART
;
A
#
# COMPACT_ATOMS: atom_id res chain seq x y z
N MET A 1 38.75 1.01 16.36
CA MET A 1 37.59 0.69 17.21
C MET A 1 37.92 -0.39 18.24
N VAL A 2 38.37 -1.59 17.86
CA VAL A 2 38.70 -2.65 18.84
C VAL A 2 39.92 -2.30 19.71
N ALA A 3 40.95 -1.67 19.16
CA ALA A 3 42.10 -1.20 19.95
C ALA A 3 41.72 -0.17 21.02
N ASP A 4 40.87 0.81 20.67
CA ASP A 4 40.33 1.82 21.61
C ASP A 4 39.46 1.17 22.70
N PHE A 5 38.63 0.17 22.34
CA PHE A 5 37.87 -0.60 23.32
C PHE A 5 38.79 -1.33 24.31
N LYS A 6 39.84 -2.00 23.84
CA LYS A 6 40.80 -2.70 24.70
C LYS A 6 41.52 -1.74 25.64
N GLU A 7 41.89 -0.56 25.18
CA GLU A 7 42.50 0.48 26.01
C GLU A 7 41.54 0.95 27.11
N ARG A 8 40.28 1.20 26.76
CA ARG A 8 39.25 1.57 27.74
C ARG A 8 38.95 0.45 28.73
N TRP A 9 38.90 -0.81 28.27
CA TRP A 9 38.69 -1.97 29.13
C TRP A 9 39.86 -2.14 30.11
N ALA A 10 41.09 -1.88 29.68
CA ALA A 10 42.25 -1.86 30.56
C ALA A 10 42.11 -0.80 31.66
N LYS A 11 41.71 0.43 31.31
CA LYS A 11 41.43 1.51 32.30
C LYS A 11 40.32 1.14 33.28
N VAL A 12 39.27 0.46 32.83
CA VAL A 12 38.20 -0.02 33.73
C VAL A 12 38.74 -1.10 34.68
N ARG A 13 39.60 -2.00 34.20
CA ARG A 13 40.23 -3.03 35.04
C ARG A 13 41.22 -2.47 36.07
N GLU A 14 41.81 -1.30 35.83
CA GLU A 14 42.59 -0.59 36.86
C GLU A 14 41.71 -0.19 38.05
N THR A 15 40.45 0.19 37.80
CA THR A 15 39.49 0.52 38.87
C THR A 15 38.82 -0.72 39.48
N LYS A 16 38.76 -1.83 38.75
CA LYS A 16 38.07 -3.08 39.11
C LYS A 16 38.87 -4.31 38.68
N PRO A 17 39.84 -4.76 39.52
CA PRO A 17 40.76 -5.84 39.16
C PRO A 17 40.10 -7.21 38.99
N GLU A 18 38.91 -7.42 39.57
CA GLU A 18 38.14 -8.66 39.52
C GLU A 18 37.58 -8.98 38.12
N LEU A 19 37.57 -8.00 37.22
CA LEU A 19 37.04 -8.16 35.87
C LEU A 19 37.99 -8.98 34.98
N PRO A 20 37.44 -9.93 34.19
CA PRO A 20 38.25 -10.79 33.33
C PRO A 20 38.93 -10.01 32.20
N ALA A 21 40.06 -10.53 31.73
CA ALA A 21 40.70 -10.02 30.51
C ALA A 21 39.78 -10.31 29.31
N TYR A 22 39.66 -9.35 28.40
CA TYR A 22 38.89 -9.53 27.17
C TYR A 22 39.72 -10.33 26.16
N ASN A 23 39.43 -11.63 26.04
CA ASN A 23 40.12 -12.59 25.18
C ASN A 23 39.19 -13.31 24.18
N VAL A 24 37.93 -12.89 24.10
CA VAL A 24 36.90 -13.48 23.24
C VAL A 24 36.78 -12.81 21.87
N GLU A 25 37.78 -12.00 21.51
CA GLU A 25 37.81 -11.26 20.25
C GLU A 25 37.60 -12.21 19.05
N MET A 26 36.69 -11.85 18.15
CA MET A 26 36.29 -12.62 16.96
C MET A 26 35.57 -13.96 17.23
N LEU A 27 35.29 -14.35 18.47
CA LEU A 27 34.43 -15.50 18.75
C LEU A 27 32.94 -15.18 18.55
N GLU A 28 32.15 -16.17 18.13
CA GLU A 28 30.68 -16.05 18.06
C GLU A 28 30.03 -15.81 19.43
N THR A 29 30.66 -16.31 20.48
CA THR A 29 30.21 -16.15 21.86
C THR A 29 30.60 -14.81 22.47
N ASP A 30 31.27 -13.93 21.72
CA ASP A 30 31.55 -12.57 22.17
C ASP A 30 30.21 -11.83 22.42
N PRO A 31 29.93 -11.39 23.65
CA PRO A 31 28.71 -10.65 23.95
C PRO A 31 28.56 -9.40 23.06
N VAL A 32 29.66 -8.77 22.64
CA VAL A 32 29.61 -7.63 21.72
C VAL A 32 29.08 -8.05 20.35
N LYS A 33 29.47 -9.23 19.86
CA LYS A 33 29.02 -9.75 18.57
C LYS A 33 27.54 -10.11 18.58
N ILE A 34 27.09 -10.84 19.61
CA ILE A 34 25.68 -11.19 19.81
C ILE A 34 24.80 -9.91 19.84
N VAL A 35 25.25 -8.88 20.56
CA VAL A 35 24.53 -7.61 20.66
C VAL A 35 24.49 -6.88 19.30
N ILE A 36 25.60 -6.85 18.56
CA ILE A 36 25.64 -6.23 17.22
C ILE A 36 24.74 -6.97 16.24
N GLU A 37 24.69 -8.31 16.28
CA GLU A 37 23.79 -9.11 15.45
C GLU A 37 22.31 -8.83 15.77
N ALA A 38 21.96 -8.74 17.06
CA ALA A 38 20.63 -8.33 17.48
C ALA A 38 20.27 -6.92 16.99
N PHE A 39 21.21 -5.97 17.04
CA PHE A 39 21.01 -4.63 16.50
C PHE A 39 20.89 -4.62 14.96
N ALA A 40 21.69 -5.41 14.25
CA ALA A 40 21.63 -5.55 12.80
C ALA A 40 20.28 -6.14 12.35
N TYR A 41 19.79 -7.17 13.06
CA TYR A 41 18.46 -7.73 12.82
C TYR A 41 17.36 -6.69 13.09
N ARG A 42 17.46 -5.94 14.19
CA ARG A 42 16.52 -4.86 14.50
C ARG A 42 16.52 -3.78 13.40
N GLU A 43 17.69 -3.40 12.91
CA GLU A 43 17.84 -2.43 11.82
C GLU A 43 17.21 -2.94 10.52
N LEU A 44 17.38 -4.22 10.20
CA LEU A 44 16.70 -4.85 9.05
C LEU A 44 15.18 -4.74 9.18
N LEU A 45 14.62 -5.05 10.35
CA LEU A 45 13.19 -4.91 10.61
C LEU A 45 12.72 -3.46 10.48
N TRP A 46 13.50 -2.50 10.97
CA TRP A 46 13.19 -1.08 10.81
C TRP A 46 13.17 -0.63 9.36
N ARG A 47 14.13 -1.08 8.55
CA ARG A 47 14.15 -0.81 7.10
C ARG A 47 12.97 -1.45 6.38
N ALA A 48 12.63 -2.69 6.73
CA ALA A 48 11.47 -3.37 6.19
C ALA A 48 10.17 -2.59 6.51
N ARG A 49 10.02 -2.15 7.76
CA ARG A 49 8.87 -1.33 8.19
C ARG A 49 8.82 0.01 7.45
N ALA A 50 9.94 0.71 7.32
CA ALA A 50 10.01 1.98 6.60
C ALA A 50 9.60 1.80 5.12
N ASN A 51 10.07 0.73 4.46
CA ASN A 51 9.68 0.41 3.09
C ASN A 51 8.19 0.08 2.96
N GLN A 52 7.62 -0.65 3.93
CA GLN A 52 6.18 -0.93 3.94
C GLN A 52 5.35 0.35 4.07
N VAL A 53 5.72 1.24 5.00
CA VAL A 53 5.05 2.53 5.16
C VAL A 53 5.15 3.38 3.89
N ALA A 54 6.33 3.44 3.27
CA ALA A 54 6.51 4.17 2.01
C ALA A 54 5.63 3.61 0.87
N ARG A 55 5.44 2.29 0.81
CA ARG A 55 4.55 1.66 -0.17
C ARG A 55 3.06 1.88 0.11
N ALA A 56 2.67 1.96 1.39
CA ALA A 56 1.28 2.16 1.80
C ALA A 56 0.74 3.55 1.40
N VAL A 57 1.61 4.56 1.29
CA VAL A 57 1.24 5.93 0.92
C VAL A 57 1.31 6.22 -0.58
N MET A 58 1.73 5.25 -1.40
CA MET A 58 1.82 5.42 -2.87
C MET A 58 0.65 4.73 -3.55
N LEU A 59 -0.11 5.46 -4.38
CA LEU A 59 -1.26 4.92 -5.11
C LEU A 59 -0.91 3.65 -5.92
N ALA A 60 0.28 3.61 -6.52
CA ALA A 60 0.74 2.50 -7.33
C ALA A 60 0.94 1.19 -6.54
N THR A 61 1.22 1.25 -5.24
CA THR A 61 1.57 0.07 -4.44
C THR A 61 0.67 -0.17 -3.24
N THR A 62 -0.18 0.79 -2.88
CA THR A 62 -1.10 0.68 -1.75
C THR A 62 -2.24 -0.30 -2.04
N THR A 63 -2.70 -0.99 -0.99
CA THR A 63 -3.65 -2.12 -1.05
C THR A 63 -4.50 -2.17 0.21
N GLY A 64 -5.67 -2.83 0.15
CA GLY A 64 -6.56 -3.02 1.29
C GLY A 64 -6.99 -1.70 1.93
N THR A 65 -6.96 -1.65 3.26
CA THR A 65 -7.39 -0.50 4.05
C THR A 65 -6.53 0.76 3.82
N ASP A 66 -5.25 0.61 3.48
CA ASP A 66 -4.39 1.77 3.17
C ASP A 66 -4.86 2.47 1.89
N LEU A 67 -5.30 1.70 0.89
CA LEU A 67 -5.90 2.23 -0.34
C LEU A 67 -7.24 2.91 -0.05
N ASP A 68 -8.04 2.36 0.85
CA ASP A 68 -9.33 2.94 1.26
C ASP A 68 -9.13 4.30 1.94
N ASN A 69 -8.16 4.41 2.84
CA ASN A 69 -7.79 5.67 3.47
C ASN A 69 -7.24 6.69 2.46
N PHE A 70 -6.40 6.25 1.53
CA PHE A 70 -5.87 7.12 0.46
C PHE A 70 -6.95 7.63 -0.49
N ALA A 71 -7.98 6.81 -0.75
CA ALA A 71 -9.10 7.17 -1.61
C ALA A 71 -10.11 8.09 -0.91
N ALA A 72 -10.19 8.05 0.42
CA ALA A 72 -11.07 8.89 1.22
C ALA A 72 -10.82 10.40 1.02
N ASP A 73 -9.58 10.80 0.72
CA ASP A 73 -9.22 12.19 0.40
C ASP A 73 -10.02 12.76 -0.79
N PHE A 74 -10.47 11.90 -1.70
CA PHE A 74 -11.27 12.25 -2.89
C PHE A 74 -12.75 11.85 -2.72
N GLY A 75 -13.17 11.46 -1.51
CA GLY A 75 -14.54 11.00 -1.23
C GLY A 75 -14.92 9.69 -1.93
N VAL A 76 -13.94 8.89 -2.35
CA VAL A 76 -14.15 7.65 -3.11
C VAL A 76 -14.15 6.46 -2.15
N THR A 77 -15.28 5.76 -2.06
CA THR A 77 -15.43 4.52 -1.28
C THR A 77 -15.60 3.31 -2.19
N ARG A 78 -15.21 2.11 -1.75
CA ARG A 78 -15.38 0.88 -2.55
C ARG A 78 -16.83 0.65 -2.96
N ARG A 79 -17.02 0.25 -4.21
CA ARG A 79 -18.33 -0.14 -4.74
C ARG A 79 -18.62 -1.61 -4.41
N ILE A 80 -19.88 -1.89 -4.13
CA ILE A 80 -20.40 -3.25 -4.07
C ILE A 80 -20.63 -3.69 -5.53
N ILE A 81 -20.06 -4.83 -5.91
CA ILE A 81 -20.26 -5.42 -7.24
C ILE A 81 -21.48 -6.32 -7.24
N ARG A 82 -21.64 -7.11 -6.18
CA ARG A 82 -22.72 -8.10 -6.03
C ARG A 82 -22.86 -8.49 -4.56
N TYR A 83 -23.86 -9.32 -4.28
CA TYR A 83 -23.95 -10.07 -3.04
C TYR A 83 -23.57 -11.54 -3.30
N ASP A 84 -23.01 -12.20 -2.29
CA ASP A 84 -22.81 -13.66 -2.32
C ASP A 84 -24.12 -14.40 -1.98
N ASP A 85 -24.08 -15.74 -1.99
CA ASP A 85 -25.25 -16.58 -1.75
C ASP A 85 -25.80 -16.44 -0.31
N ASP A 86 -24.96 -16.00 0.62
CA ASP A 86 -25.29 -15.73 2.02
C ASP A 86 -25.79 -14.28 2.24
N GLY A 87 -25.82 -13.46 1.19
CA GLY A 87 -26.27 -12.07 1.24
C GLY A 87 -25.22 -11.06 1.71
N ASN A 88 -23.95 -11.42 1.77
CA ASN A 88 -22.86 -10.49 2.12
C ASN A 88 -22.41 -9.68 0.89
N PRO A 89 -22.08 -8.39 1.05
CA PRO A 89 -21.61 -7.56 -0.04
C PRO A 89 -20.21 -7.98 -0.49
N VAL A 90 -20.07 -8.24 -1.79
CA VAL A 90 -18.79 -8.46 -2.46
C VAL A 90 -18.35 -7.15 -3.09
N TYR A 91 -17.25 -6.60 -2.59
CA TYR A 91 -16.68 -5.33 -3.06
C TYR A 91 -15.80 -5.49 -4.30
N GLU A 92 -15.55 -4.37 -4.96
CA GLU A 92 -14.56 -4.30 -6.03
C GLU A 92 -13.13 -4.60 -5.56
N SER A 93 -12.33 -5.13 -6.49
CA SER A 93 -10.93 -5.44 -6.24
C SER A 93 -10.08 -4.19 -6.04
N ASP A 94 -8.93 -4.34 -5.40
CA ASP A 94 -7.96 -3.24 -5.22
C ASP A 94 -7.50 -2.63 -6.54
N GLU A 95 -7.40 -3.44 -7.60
CA GLU A 95 -6.97 -2.98 -8.92
C GLU A 95 -8.01 -2.04 -9.54
N GLU A 96 -9.28 -2.46 -9.56
CA GLU A 96 -10.37 -1.63 -10.05
C GLU A 96 -10.56 -0.37 -9.20
N PHE A 97 -10.46 -0.51 -7.88
CA PHE A 97 -10.59 0.61 -6.97
C PHE A 97 -9.46 1.64 -7.16
N ARG A 98 -8.22 1.19 -7.36
CA ARG A 98 -7.08 2.05 -7.65
C ARG A 98 -7.24 2.80 -8.96
N GLN A 99 -7.69 2.12 -10.02
CA GLN A 99 -7.96 2.77 -11.32
C GLN A 99 -9.03 3.85 -11.19
N ARG A 100 -10.11 3.56 -10.47
CA ARG A 100 -11.18 4.54 -10.22
C ARG A 100 -10.71 5.72 -9.36
N ARG A 101 -9.91 5.46 -8.33
CA ARG A 101 -9.27 6.53 -7.55
C ARG A 101 -8.34 7.38 -8.43
N ASN A 102 -7.63 6.79 -9.38
CA ASN A 102 -6.78 7.56 -10.30
C ASN A 102 -7.58 8.55 -11.16
N LEU A 103 -8.80 8.19 -11.57
CA LEU A 103 -9.71 9.05 -12.36
C LEU A 103 -10.47 10.10 -11.51
N ALA A 104 -10.54 9.92 -10.20
CA ALA A 104 -11.32 10.79 -9.32
C ALA A 104 -10.96 12.30 -9.39
N PRO A 105 -9.69 12.71 -9.54
CA PRO A 105 -9.34 14.12 -9.69
C PRO A 105 -10.02 14.78 -10.90
N ASP A 106 -10.15 14.05 -12.02
CA ASP A 106 -10.77 14.58 -13.24
C ASP A 106 -12.27 14.82 -13.05
N GLY A 107 -12.91 14.11 -12.13
CA GLY A 107 -14.31 14.34 -11.73
C GLY A 107 -14.57 15.75 -11.16
N TYR A 108 -13.54 16.45 -10.67
CA TYR A 108 -13.67 17.84 -10.20
C TYR A 108 -13.53 18.87 -11.32
N ALA A 109 -13.18 18.47 -12.55
CA ALA A 109 -12.97 19.40 -13.64
C ALA A 109 -14.31 19.92 -14.19
N ALA A 110 -14.50 21.24 -14.11
CA ALA A 110 -15.73 21.91 -14.54
C ALA A 110 -16.01 21.80 -16.06
N ALA A 111 -14.98 21.58 -16.88
CA ALA A 111 -15.10 21.51 -18.34
C ALA A 111 -15.51 20.14 -18.88
N GLY A 112 -15.69 19.13 -18.02
CA GLY A 112 -16.08 17.77 -18.43
C GLY A 112 -15.06 17.12 -19.38
N PRO A 113 -13.80 16.90 -18.95
CA PRO A 113 -12.85 16.10 -19.73
C PRO A 113 -13.34 14.66 -19.88
N GLU A 114 -12.76 13.93 -20.83
CA GLU A 114 -13.11 12.53 -21.11
C GLU A 114 -13.10 11.65 -19.85
N ASP A 115 -12.04 11.77 -19.05
CA ASP A 115 -11.85 10.97 -17.84
C ASP A 115 -12.85 11.31 -16.73
N ALA A 116 -13.45 12.51 -16.73
CA ALA A 116 -14.54 12.84 -15.81
C ALA A 116 -15.79 12.02 -16.15
N TYR A 117 -16.17 11.95 -17.43
CA TYR A 117 -17.29 11.12 -17.86
C TYR A 117 -17.02 9.65 -17.56
N ARG A 118 -15.79 9.18 -17.80
CA ARG A 118 -15.35 7.83 -17.46
C ARG A 118 -15.50 7.56 -15.95
N PHE A 119 -15.03 8.46 -15.10
CA PHE A 119 -15.13 8.34 -13.65
C PHE A 119 -16.58 8.24 -13.17
N PHE A 120 -17.46 9.15 -13.62
CA PHE A 120 -18.85 9.17 -13.18
C PHE A 120 -19.64 7.95 -13.68
N ALA A 121 -19.53 7.63 -14.98
CA ALA A 121 -20.23 6.49 -15.54
C ALA A 121 -19.71 5.17 -14.97
N TRP A 122 -18.39 5.04 -14.73
CA TRP A 122 -17.88 3.84 -14.08
C TRP A 122 -18.37 3.78 -12.63
N SER A 123 -18.27 4.87 -11.87
CA SER A 123 -18.68 4.92 -10.46
C SER A 123 -20.17 4.64 -10.21
N ALA A 124 -21.01 4.79 -11.23
CA ALA A 124 -22.46 4.59 -11.12
C ALA A 124 -22.86 3.17 -10.72
N ASP A 125 -22.15 2.14 -11.19
CA ASP A 125 -22.50 0.74 -10.94
C ASP A 125 -21.25 -0.17 -10.91
N GLY A 126 -21.17 -1.07 -9.92
CA GLY A 126 -20.03 -1.99 -9.74
C GLY A 126 -19.96 -3.13 -10.78
N SER A 127 -21.07 -3.42 -11.45
CA SER A 127 -21.15 -4.41 -12.53
C SER A 127 -20.55 -3.92 -13.85
N ILE A 128 -20.33 -2.62 -14.02
CA ILE A 128 -19.73 -2.06 -15.24
C ILE A 128 -18.26 -2.51 -15.30
N LYS A 129 -17.91 -3.20 -16.40
CA LYS A 129 -16.55 -3.71 -16.60
C LYS A 129 -15.59 -2.61 -17.03
N GLN A 130 -16.02 -1.75 -17.95
CA GLN A 130 -15.21 -0.71 -18.55
C GLN A 130 -16.12 0.41 -19.05
N VAL A 131 -15.56 1.61 -19.18
CA VAL A 131 -16.23 2.80 -19.70
C VAL A 131 -15.30 3.53 -20.65
N GLU A 132 -15.84 3.98 -21.77
CA GLU A 132 -15.17 4.87 -22.71
C GLU A 132 -16.08 6.07 -23.02
N ALA A 133 -15.49 7.25 -23.11
CA ALA A 133 -16.20 8.47 -23.47
C ALA A 133 -15.62 8.99 -24.78
N ILE A 134 -16.47 9.21 -25.77
CA ILE A 134 -16.04 9.66 -27.09
C ILE A 134 -16.76 10.96 -27.42
N LYS A 135 -16.00 11.90 -27.98
CA LYS A 135 -16.56 13.13 -28.55
C LYS A 135 -17.22 12.80 -29.88
N GLY A 136 -18.54 12.95 -29.96
CA GLY A 136 -19.32 12.86 -31.18
C GLY A 136 -19.38 14.20 -31.94
N GLU A 137 -20.14 14.20 -33.02
CA GLU A 137 -20.45 15.42 -33.78
C GLU A 137 -21.51 16.27 -33.06
N ASN A 138 -21.61 17.56 -33.40
CA ASN A 138 -22.64 18.48 -32.91
C ASN A 138 -22.76 18.56 -31.38
N ASN A 139 -21.64 18.63 -30.66
CA ASN A 139 -21.57 18.68 -29.19
C ASN A 139 -22.21 17.46 -28.48
N ARG A 140 -22.33 16.32 -29.18
CA ARG A 140 -22.72 15.05 -28.56
C ARG A 140 -21.52 14.40 -27.87
N CYS A 141 -21.73 13.84 -26.68
CA CYS A 141 -20.80 12.95 -26.01
C CYS A 141 -21.42 11.56 -25.94
N ASP A 142 -20.72 10.56 -26.48
CA ASP A 142 -21.15 9.17 -26.46
C ASP A 142 -20.39 8.44 -25.34
N ILE A 143 -21.12 7.85 -24.39
CA ILE A 143 -20.56 7.02 -23.32
C ILE A 143 -20.82 5.57 -23.68
N ILE A 144 -19.74 4.82 -23.90
CA ILE A 144 -19.77 3.41 -24.30
C ILE A 144 -19.45 2.54 -23.08
N LEU A 145 -20.31 1.56 -22.83
CA LEU A 145 -20.17 0.59 -21.73
C LEU A 145 -19.93 -0.82 -22.32
N PRO A 146 -18.68 -1.17 -22.68
CA PRO A 146 -18.37 -2.46 -23.30
C PRO A 146 -18.42 -3.60 -22.27
N GLY A 147 -19.65 -4.01 -21.93
CA GLY A 147 -19.94 -5.21 -21.17
C GLY A 147 -20.17 -5.00 -19.67
N VAL A 148 -20.93 -5.93 -19.13
CA VAL A 148 -21.15 -6.10 -17.69
C VAL A 148 -20.32 -7.26 -17.18
N LYS A 149 -19.83 -7.16 -15.94
CA LYS A 149 -19.22 -8.28 -15.23
C LYS A 149 -20.26 -9.40 -15.16
N ALA A 150 -19.83 -10.64 -15.44
CA ALA A 150 -20.69 -11.82 -15.65
C ALA A 150 -21.66 -12.14 -14.49
N THR A 151 -21.55 -11.46 -13.36
CA THR A 151 -22.36 -11.65 -12.15
C THR A 151 -23.64 -10.81 -12.08
N ALA A 152 -23.91 -9.91 -13.05
CA ALA A 152 -25.20 -9.21 -13.15
C ALA A 152 -26.33 -10.07 -13.80
N LEU A 153 -26.00 -11.28 -14.25
CA LEU A 153 -26.93 -12.22 -14.87
C LEU A 153 -27.35 -13.33 -13.89
N SER A 154 -27.68 -12.99 -12.64
CA SER A 154 -28.44 -13.90 -11.77
C SER A 154 -29.94 -13.65 -11.94
N ALA A 155 -30.57 -14.53 -12.72
CA ALA A 155 -31.99 -14.88 -12.74
C ALA A 155 -32.99 -13.85 -12.16
N ARG A 156 -33.66 -13.11 -13.05
CA ARG A 156 -35.05 -12.73 -12.82
C ARG A 156 -35.93 -13.75 -13.53
N THR A 157 -36.51 -14.65 -12.74
CA THR A 157 -37.76 -15.36 -13.08
C THR A 157 -38.94 -14.40 -13.08
#